data_AF-A0AAW1BEC1-F1
#
_entry.id   AF-A0AAW1BEC1-F1
#
_cell.length_a   1.000
_cell.length_b   1.000
_cell.length_c   1.000
_cell.angle_alpha   90.00
_cell.angle_beta   90.00
_cell.angle_gamma   90.00
#
_symmetry.space_group_name_H-M   'P 1'
#
loop_
_entity.id
_entity.type
_entity.pdbx_description
1 polymer ?
#
loop_
_entity_poly.entity_id
_entity_poly.type
_entity_poly.pdbx_seq_one_letter_code
_entity_poly.pdbx_strand_id
1 'polypeptide(L)'
;MHLHAFYILMLGMSLVKPQDSEMCRCEEKVNICSVVAGINGLPGTPGSNGLPGRDGVEGPPGPKGDSGFKGIQGPPGKAGPPGSNGEQGLKGDQGLKGNQGLKGEKGDSAEVEVLKTQIRELQAELQVVKATTSKNHADFLQAAFPNFTVIRNKKFASNGAEANYDTAKATCSRFGGQLASPRNGEENAALAKLASKLGKHAFLGMTDREREGSFKHLNGDQMQYSRWAKGEPNGEQEDCIELYLDGQWNDVDCNIIRLIVCEF
;
A
#
# COMPACT_ATOMS: atom_id res chain seq x y z
N MET A 1 8.26 -26.50 -78.94
CA MET A 1 7.35 -27.43 -78.25
C MET A 1 8.21 -28.44 -77.48
N HIS A 2 8.37 -28.27 -76.17
CA HIS A 2 8.86 -29.31 -75.27
C HIS A 2 8.06 -29.19 -73.98
N LEU A 3 7.06 -30.06 -73.85
CA LEU A 3 6.11 -30.10 -72.75
C LEU A 3 6.40 -31.37 -71.94
N HIS A 4 6.21 -31.32 -70.62
CA HIS A 4 6.30 -32.45 -69.68
C HIS A 4 7.71 -33.05 -69.44
N ALA A 5 8.61 -32.22 -68.92
CA ALA A 5 9.49 -32.68 -67.84
C ALA A 5 8.81 -32.43 -66.47
N PHE A 6 9.25 -33.11 -65.42
CA PHE A 6 8.72 -33.08 -64.04
C PHE A 6 7.40 -33.81 -63.81
N TYR A 7 7.51 -35.12 -63.98
CA TYR A 7 6.77 -36.12 -63.21
C TYR A 7 6.96 -35.86 -61.69
N ILE A 8 5.83 -35.75 -60.98
CA ILE A 8 5.59 -36.21 -59.60
C ILE A 8 6.80 -36.18 -58.65
N LEU A 9 6.90 -35.12 -57.84
CA LEU A 9 7.66 -35.12 -56.59
C LEU A 9 6.91 -34.26 -55.55
N MET A 10 6.87 -34.74 -54.30
CA MET A 10 6.29 -34.10 -53.12
C MET A 10 4.75 -34.08 -53.00
N LEU A 11 4.12 -35.26 -53.09
CA LEU A 11 2.96 -35.54 -52.22
C LEU A 11 3.45 -35.54 -50.77
N GLY A 12 3.16 -34.47 -50.03
CA GLY A 12 3.69 -34.25 -48.68
C GLY A 12 2.92 -33.25 -47.83
N MET A 13 1.66 -32.98 -48.15
CA MET A 13 0.78 -32.16 -47.29
C MET A 13 0.27 -33.00 -46.12
N SER A 14 1.13 -33.20 -45.12
CA SER A 14 0.68 -33.62 -43.79
C SER A 14 -0.10 -32.46 -43.16
N LEU A 15 -1.40 -32.65 -43.01
CA LEU A 15 -2.28 -31.74 -42.26
C LEU A 15 -1.82 -31.69 -40.79
N VAL A 16 -1.02 -30.70 -40.44
CA VAL A 16 -0.79 -30.33 -39.04
C VAL A 16 -2.10 -29.80 -38.49
N LYS A 17 -2.79 -30.64 -37.72
CA LYS A 17 -3.92 -30.19 -36.90
C LYS A 17 -3.37 -29.19 -35.88
N PRO A 18 -3.94 -27.97 -35.74
CA PRO A 18 -3.61 -27.12 -34.62
C PRO A 18 -4.07 -27.82 -33.34
N GLN A 19 -3.13 -28.07 -32.45
CA GLN A 19 -3.39 -28.59 -31.12
C GLN A 19 -3.51 -27.41 -30.14
N ASP A 20 -4.52 -27.50 -29.27
CA ASP A 20 -4.74 -26.73 -28.03
C ASP A 20 -4.69 -25.21 -28.11
N SER A 21 -5.87 -24.61 -28.34
CA SER A 21 -6.29 -23.45 -27.56
C SER A 21 -7.38 -23.90 -26.59
N GLU A 22 -7.03 -24.10 -25.31
CA GLU A 22 -8.03 -24.23 -24.25
C GLU A 22 -8.82 -22.93 -24.14
N MET A 23 -9.98 -22.91 -24.79
CA MET A 23 -10.99 -21.88 -24.62
C MET A 23 -11.50 -21.98 -23.18
N CYS A 24 -11.35 -20.92 -22.38
CA CYS A 24 -11.97 -20.85 -21.05
C CYS A 24 -13.50 -20.87 -21.18
N ARG A 25 -14.08 -22.07 -21.15
CA ARG A 25 -15.52 -22.31 -21.19
C ARG A 25 -16.09 -22.16 -19.78
N CYS A 26 -16.59 -20.98 -19.45
CA CYS A 26 -17.52 -20.85 -18.33
C CYS A 26 -18.84 -21.50 -18.72
N GLU A 27 -19.11 -22.72 -18.24
CA GLU A 27 -20.40 -23.36 -18.48
C GLU A 27 -21.49 -22.73 -17.61
N GLU A 28 -22.51 -22.19 -18.27
CA GLU A 28 -23.77 -21.80 -17.65
C GLU A 28 -24.46 -23.04 -17.04
N LYS A 29 -24.29 -23.25 -15.72
CA LYS A 29 -25.28 -23.88 -14.80
C LYS A 29 -24.72 -24.08 -13.39
N VAL A 30 -24.41 -22.99 -12.67
CA VAL A 30 -24.20 -23.07 -11.22
C VAL A 30 -24.84 -21.88 -10.49
N ASN A 31 -26.14 -21.99 -10.16
CA ASN A 31 -26.76 -21.14 -9.14
C ASN A 31 -26.33 -21.62 -7.75
N ILE A 32 -25.09 -21.29 -7.36
CA ILE A 32 -24.59 -21.49 -5.99
C ILE A 32 -24.09 -20.15 -5.46
N CYS A 33 -24.90 -19.52 -4.62
CA CYS A 33 -24.42 -18.51 -3.68
C CYS A 33 -23.70 -19.22 -2.52
N SER A 34 -22.46 -19.65 -2.76
CA SER A 34 -21.58 -20.06 -1.67
C SER A 34 -21.15 -18.81 -0.90
N VAL A 35 -21.87 -18.52 0.18
CA VAL A 35 -21.36 -17.62 1.22
C VAL A 35 -20.15 -18.31 1.84
N VAL A 36 -18.97 -17.98 1.32
CA VAL A 36 -17.72 -18.33 2.00
C VAL A 36 -17.71 -17.53 3.30
N ALA A 37 -18.02 -18.19 4.40
CA ALA A 37 -17.81 -17.62 5.72
C ALA A 37 -16.33 -17.23 5.82
N GLY A 38 -16.07 -15.94 5.99
CA GLY A 38 -14.70 -15.44 6.15
C GLY A 38 -14.03 -16.19 7.29
N ILE A 39 -12.83 -16.73 7.04
CA ILE A 39 -12.04 -17.33 8.11
C ILE A 39 -11.86 -16.28 9.21
N ASN A 40 -12.22 -16.64 10.45
CA ASN A 40 -11.91 -15.80 11.59
C ASN A 40 -10.40 -15.54 11.58
N GLY A 41 -10.00 -14.26 11.67
CA GLY A 41 -8.59 -13.91 11.75
C GLY A 41 -7.92 -14.68 12.89
N LEU A 42 -6.68 -15.13 12.65
CA LEU A 42 -5.88 -15.77 13.70
C LEU A 42 -5.85 -14.86 14.93
N PRO A 43 -5.99 -15.39 16.16
CA PRO A 43 -5.86 -14.60 17.38
C PRO A 43 -4.56 -13.79 17.35
N GLY A 44 -4.65 -12.50 17.70
CA GLY A 44 -3.47 -11.65 17.77
C GLY A 44 -2.41 -12.27 18.67
N THR A 45 -1.14 -12.22 18.27
CA THR A 45 -0.05 -12.74 19.09
C THR A 45 -0.05 -12.05 20.46
N PRO A 46 0.21 -12.79 21.55
CA PRO A 46 0.34 -12.18 22.88
C PRO A 46 1.29 -10.98 22.83
N GLY A 47 0.91 -9.89 23.49
CA GLY A 47 1.76 -8.70 23.59
C GLY A 47 3.11 -9.07 24.21
N SER A 48 4.19 -8.46 23.73
CA SER A 48 5.51 -8.66 24.31
C SER A 48 5.53 -8.27 25.79
N ASN A 49 6.28 -9.02 26.58
CA ASN A 49 6.49 -8.69 27.99
C ASN A 49 7.01 -7.25 28.11
N GLY A 50 6.45 -6.50 29.06
CA GLY A 50 6.93 -5.14 29.36
C GLY A 50 8.42 -5.15 29.70
N LEU A 51 9.14 -4.10 29.30
CA LEU A 51 10.54 -3.93 29.65
C LEU A 51 10.70 -3.94 31.19
N PRO A 52 11.78 -4.52 31.73
CA PRO A 52 12.08 -4.45 33.15
C PRO A 52 12.02 -3.00 33.66
N GLY A 53 11.50 -2.83 34.88
CA GLY A 53 11.51 -1.53 35.55
C GLY A 53 12.94 -0.98 35.65
N ARG A 54 13.10 0.34 35.47
CA ARG A 54 14.40 0.99 35.66
C ARG A 54 14.87 0.78 37.11
N ASP A 55 16.17 0.55 37.27
CA ASP A 55 16.80 0.44 38.59
C ASP A 55 16.49 1.67 39.45
N GLY A 56 16.28 1.44 40.75
CA GLY A 56 16.05 2.50 41.72
C GLY A 56 17.28 3.42 41.84
N VAL A 57 17.03 4.73 41.91
CA VAL A 57 18.10 5.72 42.11
C VAL A 57 18.80 5.46 43.45
N GLU A 58 20.13 5.51 43.48
CA GLU A 58 20.90 5.33 44.72
C GLU A 58 20.50 6.39 45.76
N GLY A 59 20.28 5.95 47.00
CA GLY A 59 19.84 6.84 48.08
C GLY A 59 20.92 7.88 48.44
N PRO A 60 20.54 9.12 48.81
CA PRO A 60 21.51 10.14 49.17
C PRO A 60 22.35 9.70 50.39
N PRO A 61 23.64 10.07 50.46
CA PRO A 61 24.48 9.78 51.62
C PRO A 61 23.87 10.31 52.92
N GLY A 62 23.94 9.51 53.98
CA GLY A 62 23.42 9.89 55.30
C GLY A 62 24.10 11.16 55.85
N PRO A 63 23.38 11.96 56.66
CA PRO A 63 23.93 13.19 57.22
C PRO A 63 25.16 12.89 58.10
N LYS A 64 26.17 13.76 58.01
CA LYS A 64 27.37 13.69 58.85
C LYS A 64 26.98 13.96 60.31
N GLY A 65 27.33 13.03 61.21
CA GLY A 65 27.02 13.16 62.64
C GLY A 65 27.68 14.38 63.28
N ASP A 66 26.99 14.93 64.29
CA ASP A 66 27.42 16.13 65.01
C ASP A 66 28.75 15.93 65.75
N SER A 67 29.49 17.03 65.93
CA SER A 67 30.76 17.02 66.66
C SER A 67 30.52 16.99 68.17
N GLY A 68 31.13 16.02 68.86
CA GLY A 68 30.98 15.85 70.29
C GLY A 68 31.47 17.05 71.12
N PHE A 69 30.75 17.36 72.20
CA PHE A 69 31.11 18.44 73.14
C PHE A 69 32.45 18.16 73.85
N LYS A 70 33.20 19.24 74.16
CA LYS A 70 34.42 19.15 74.98
C LYS A 70 34.08 18.68 76.39
N GLY A 71 34.81 17.67 76.89
CA GLY A 71 34.66 17.16 78.24
C GLY A 71 35.09 18.16 79.32
N ILE A 72 34.34 18.18 80.42
CA ILE A 72 34.70 18.90 81.66
C ILE A 72 35.70 18.09 82.48
N GLN A 73 36.60 18.78 83.19
CA GLN A 73 37.62 18.16 84.03
C GLN A 73 37.00 17.58 85.32
N GLY A 74 37.28 16.32 85.64
CA GLY A 74 36.70 15.63 86.80
C GLY A 74 37.42 15.91 88.13
N PRO A 75 36.70 15.98 89.26
CA PRO A 75 37.30 16.06 90.60
C PRO A 75 37.79 14.67 91.11
N PRO A 76 38.79 14.60 92.01
CA PRO A 76 39.26 13.33 92.58
C PRO A 76 38.24 12.63 93.50
N GLY A 77 38.25 11.29 93.53
CA GLY A 77 37.19 10.48 94.15
C GLY A 77 37.49 9.84 95.52
N LYS A 78 36.56 8.97 95.96
CA LYS A 78 36.62 8.03 97.12
C LYS A 78 35.77 6.77 96.79
N ALA A 79 35.95 5.64 97.47
CA ALA A 79 35.16 4.38 97.32
C ALA A 79 34.44 4.01 98.65
N GLY A 80 33.51 3.06 98.77
CA GLY A 80 32.91 2.02 97.88
C GLY A 80 31.84 1.24 98.70
N PRO A 81 31.53 -0.07 98.50
CA PRO A 81 31.88 -0.98 97.39
C PRO A 81 30.76 -1.41 96.39
N PRO A 82 29.89 -2.45 96.56
CA PRO A 82 29.74 -3.43 95.46
C PRO A 82 28.35 -3.63 94.84
N GLY A 83 28.33 -4.17 93.61
CA GLY A 83 27.17 -4.77 92.94
C GLY A 83 27.43 -5.05 91.46
N SER A 84 27.39 -6.32 91.04
CA SER A 84 27.75 -6.75 89.67
C SER A 84 26.61 -6.61 88.67
N ASN A 85 26.85 -5.93 87.54
CA ASN A 85 26.01 -6.02 86.34
C ASN A 85 26.77 -6.80 85.25
N GLY A 86 26.05 -7.63 84.49
CA GLY A 86 26.62 -8.57 83.53
C GLY A 86 27.32 -7.92 82.33
N GLU A 87 28.21 -8.67 81.69
CA GLU A 87 28.94 -8.23 80.51
C GLU A 87 27.97 -7.91 79.35
N GLN A 88 28.09 -6.70 78.80
CA GLN A 88 27.38 -6.31 77.60
C GLN A 88 27.97 -7.08 76.41
N GLY A 89 27.14 -7.86 75.72
CA GLY A 89 27.57 -8.69 74.59
C GLY A 89 28.30 -7.91 73.50
N LEU A 90 29.34 -8.53 72.93
CA LEU A 90 30.16 -7.94 71.88
C LEU A 90 29.31 -7.50 70.69
N LYS A 91 29.59 -6.30 70.18
CA LYS A 91 28.95 -5.76 68.98
C LYS A 91 29.28 -6.66 67.79
N GLY A 92 28.24 -7.21 67.14
CA GLY A 92 28.42 -8.10 65.98
C GLY A 92 29.20 -7.44 64.85
N ASP A 93 30.05 -8.24 64.19
CA ASP A 93 30.94 -7.79 63.13
C ASP A 93 30.20 -7.17 61.95
N GLN A 94 30.83 -6.18 61.32
CA GLN A 94 30.30 -5.53 60.13
C GLN A 94 30.26 -6.51 58.96
N GLY A 95 29.07 -6.73 58.40
CA GLY A 95 28.87 -7.62 57.25
C GLY A 95 29.79 -7.28 56.08
N LEU A 96 30.38 -8.32 55.46
CA LEU A 96 31.31 -8.18 54.35
C LEU A 96 30.66 -7.45 53.17
N LYS A 97 31.43 -6.53 52.56
CA LYS A 97 30.99 -5.78 51.39
C LYS A 97 30.72 -6.74 50.22
N GLY A 98 29.54 -6.65 49.61
CA GLY A 98 29.16 -7.50 48.48
C GLY A 98 30.14 -7.38 47.31
N ASN A 99 30.39 -8.52 46.64
CA ASN A 99 31.29 -8.59 45.49
C ASN A 99 30.77 -7.72 44.33
N GLN A 100 31.68 -7.07 43.60
CA GLN A 100 31.35 -6.30 42.41
C GLN A 100 30.79 -7.22 41.32
N GLY A 101 29.67 -6.83 40.69
CA GLY A 101 29.06 -7.59 39.60
C GLY A 101 30.00 -7.74 38.40
N LEU A 102 29.88 -8.88 37.71
CA LEU A 102 30.68 -9.17 36.52
C LEU A 102 30.40 -8.14 35.41
N LYS A 103 31.46 -7.74 34.70
CA LYS A 103 31.36 -6.84 33.56
C LYS A 103 30.60 -7.54 32.43
N GLY A 104 29.53 -6.92 31.93
CA GLY A 104 28.74 -7.45 30.82
C GLY A 104 29.57 -7.71 29.57
N GLU A 105 29.21 -8.75 28.83
CA GLU A 105 29.90 -9.16 27.61
C GLU A 105 29.81 -8.09 26.52
N LYS A 106 30.86 -7.97 25.72
CA LYS A 106 30.95 -6.98 24.64
C LYS A 106 30.19 -7.52 23.43
N GLY A 107 29.09 -6.88 23.05
CA GLY A 107 28.27 -7.29 21.90
C GLY A 107 29.10 -7.45 20.61
N ASP A 108 28.80 -8.51 19.85
CA ASP A 108 29.64 -8.93 18.73
C ASP A 108 29.45 -8.01 17.51
N SER A 109 30.45 -7.18 17.27
CA SER A 109 30.41 -6.16 16.21
C SER A 109 30.45 -6.76 14.81
N ALA A 110 30.87 -8.02 14.65
CA ALA A 110 30.95 -8.68 13.34
C ALA A 110 29.54 -8.99 12.78
N GLU A 111 28.67 -9.55 13.62
CA GLU A 111 27.29 -9.90 13.24
C GLU A 111 26.49 -8.66 12.80
N VAL A 112 26.68 -7.53 13.50
CA VAL A 112 26.04 -6.25 13.17
C VAL A 112 26.46 -5.70 11.80
N GLU A 113 27.73 -5.82 11.41
CA GLU A 113 28.18 -5.36 10.08
C GLU A 113 27.77 -6.31 8.95
N VAL A 114 27.69 -7.62 9.21
CA VAL A 114 27.09 -8.59 8.27
C VAL A 114 25.62 -8.25 8.01
N LEU A 115 24.84 -8.02 9.07
CA LEU A 115 23.42 -7.67 8.95
C LEU A 115 23.21 -6.33 8.22
N LYS A 116 24.04 -5.32 8.50
CA LYS A 116 24.03 -4.03 7.76
C LYS A 116 24.34 -4.22 6.28
N THR A 117 25.25 -5.13 5.94
CA THR A 117 25.62 -5.41 4.54
C THR A 117 24.45 -6.07 3.81
N GLN A 118 23.85 -7.11 4.39
CA GLN A 118 22.63 -7.75 3.88
C GLN A 118 21.47 -6.77 3.70
N ILE A 119 21.26 -5.85 4.65
CA ILE A 119 20.23 -4.80 4.53
C ILE A 119 20.50 -3.88 3.34
N ARG A 120 21.75 -3.48 3.08
CA ARG A 120 22.10 -2.65 1.92
C ARG A 120 21.90 -3.38 0.60
N GLU A 121 22.26 -4.66 0.55
CA GLU A 121 22.08 -5.53 -0.64
C GLU A 121 20.59 -5.72 -0.95
N LEU A 122 19.78 -6.13 0.05
CA LEU A 122 18.33 -6.24 -0.08
C LEU A 122 17.66 -4.91 -0.44
N GLN A 123 18.16 -3.78 0.07
CA GLN A 123 17.69 -2.45 -0.33
C GLN A 123 18.02 -2.16 -1.80
N ALA A 124 19.22 -2.49 -2.28
CA ALA A 124 19.60 -2.32 -3.67
C ALA A 124 18.75 -3.21 -4.61
N GLU A 125 18.57 -4.49 -4.27
CA GLU A 125 17.68 -5.41 -4.99
C GLU A 125 16.24 -4.88 -5.03
N LEU A 126 15.71 -4.39 -3.90
CA LEU A 126 14.36 -3.83 -3.85
C LEU A 126 14.20 -2.60 -4.76
N GLN A 127 15.22 -1.76 -4.90
CA GLN A 127 15.19 -0.64 -5.86
C GLN A 127 15.21 -1.13 -7.31
N VAL A 128 16.03 -2.14 -7.62
CA VAL A 128 16.07 -2.77 -8.96
C VAL A 128 14.73 -3.43 -9.31
N VAL A 129 14.12 -4.17 -8.38
CA VAL A 129 12.80 -4.79 -8.56
C VAL A 129 11.74 -3.71 -8.77
N LYS A 130 11.67 -2.67 -7.93
CA LYS A 130 10.73 -1.55 -8.11
C LYS A 130 10.87 -0.88 -9.47
N ALA A 131 12.09 -0.58 -9.90
CA ALA A 131 12.36 0.03 -11.20
C ALA A 131 11.95 -0.89 -12.35
N THR A 132 12.26 -2.18 -12.25
CA THR A 132 11.92 -3.19 -13.27
C THR A 132 10.41 -3.43 -13.36
N THR A 133 9.72 -3.57 -12.23
CA THR A 133 8.26 -3.69 -12.18
C THR A 133 7.57 -2.44 -12.76
N SER A 134 8.03 -1.25 -12.39
CA SER A 134 7.50 0.02 -12.92
C SER A 134 7.70 0.13 -14.43
N LYS A 135 8.87 -0.27 -14.93
CA LYS A 135 9.17 -0.31 -16.37
C LYS A 135 8.30 -1.33 -17.10
N ASN A 136 8.26 -2.57 -16.64
CA ASN A 136 7.45 -3.64 -17.26
C ASN A 136 5.96 -3.27 -17.30
N HIS A 137 5.45 -2.63 -16.25
CA HIS A 137 4.07 -2.12 -16.21
C HIS A 137 3.85 -0.98 -17.20
N ALA A 138 4.79 -0.03 -17.32
CA ALA A 138 4.73 1.06 -18.30
C ALA A 138 4.78 0.53 -19.75
N ASP A 139 5.67 -0.42 -20.04
CA ASP A 139 5.80 -1.08 -21.35
C ASP A 139 4.53 -1.87 -21.70
N PHE A 140 3.94 -2.58 -20.74
CA PHE A 140 2.66 -3.27 -20.89
C PHE A 140 1.49 -2.31 -21.16
N LEU A 141 1.36 -1.22 -20.38
CA LEU A 141 0.34 -0.20 -20.62
C LEU A 141 0.56 0.51 -21.97
N GLN A 142 1.80 0.63 -22.44
CA GLN A 142 2.11 1.22 -23.74
C GLN A 142 1.70 0.32 -24.90
N ALA A 143 1.87 -1.00 -24.76
CA ALA A 143 1.38 -1.97 -25.73
C ALA A 143 -0.17 -2.11 -25.70
N ALA A 144 -0.76 -2.10 -24.51
CA ALA A 144 -2.21 -2.20 -24.32
C ALA A 144 -2.95 -0.95 -24.80
N PHE A 145 -2.39 0.25 -24.58
CA PHE A 145 -2.99 1.55 -24.92
C PHE A 145 -2.03 2.42 -25.75
N PRO A 146 -1.93 2.19 -27.07
CA PRO A 146 -1.01 2.93 -27.94
C PRO A 146 -1.34 4.42 -28.09
N ASN A 147 -2.58 4.84 -27.81
CA ASN A 147 -2.99 6.24 -27.85
C ASN A 147 -3.16 6.78 -26.42
N PHE A 148 -2.28 7.69 -26.01
CA PHE A 148 -2.34 8.26 -24.66
C PHE A 148 -1.92 9.73 -24.65
N THR A 149 -2.22 10.40 -23.55
CA THR A 149 -1.73 11.73 -23.20
C THR A 149 -1.45 11.78 -21.69
N VAL A 150 -0.43 12.53 -21.29
CA VAL A 150 -0.03 12.68 -19.88
C VAL A 150 -0.18 14.15 -19.51
N ILE A 151 -0.95 14.42 -18.46
CA ILE A 151 -1.18 15.75 -17.90
C ILE A 151 -0.75 15.69 -16.44
N ARG A 152 0.36 16.38 -16.11
CA ARG A 152 1.00 16.36 -14.79
C ARG A 152 1.33 14.92 -14.34
N ASN A 153 0.58 14.40 -13.38
CA ASN A 153 0.73 13.08 -12.79
C ASN A 153 -0.35 12.07 -13.24
N LYS A 154 -1.27 12.45 -14.14
CA LYS A 154 -2.36 11.61 -14.65
C LYS A 154 -2.09 11.23 -16.12
N LYS A 155 -2.28 9.96 -16.48
CA LYS A 155 -2.22 9.45 -17.85
C LYS A 155 -3.61 9.05 -18.32
N PHE A 156 -4.11 9.71 -19.36
CA PHE A 156 -5.31 9.27 -20.09
C PHE A 156 -4.90 8.39 -21.27
N ALA A 157 -5.49 7.21 -21.43
CA ALA A 157 -5.10 6.26 -22.47
C ALA A 157 -6.29 5.49 -23.05
N SER A 158 -6.19 5.15 -24.34
CA SER A 158 -7.15 4.36 -25.09
C SER A 158 -6.46 3.52 -26.15
N ASN A 159 -7.09 2.39 -26.49
CA ASN A 159 -6.70 1.51 -27.59
C ASN A 159 -7.67 1.59 -28.79
N GLY A 160 -8.65 2.48 -28.74
CA GLY A 160 -9.68 2.63 -29.78
C GLY A 160 -10.88 1.69 -29.65
N ALA A 161 -10.89 0.80 -28.64
CA ALA A 161 -12.03 -0.06 -28.34
C ALA A 161 -13.22 0.73 -27.80
N GLU A 162 -14.42 0.22 -28.06
CA GLU A 162 -15.69 0.81 -27.64
C GLU A 162 -16.53 -0.26 -26.94
N ALA A 163 -17.28 0.14 -25.92
CA ALA A 163 -18.21 -0.73 -25.21
C ALA A 163 -19.31 0.10 -24.52
N ASN A 164 -20.24 -0.57 -23.85
CA ASN A 164 -21.16 0.08 -22.91
C ASN A 164 -20.44 0.49 -21.61
N TYR A 165 -21.08 1.34 -20.80
CA TYR A 165 -20.45 1.97 -19.65
C TYR A 165 -19.85 0.97 -18.66
N ASP A 166 -20.60 -0.06 -18.26
CA ASP A 166 -20.13 -1.03 -17.26
C ASP A 166 -18.98 -1.90 -17.77
N THR A 167 -18.98 -2.26 -19.07
CA THR A 167 -17.85 -2.95 -19.69
C THR A 167 -16.63 -2.04 -19.81
N ALA A 168 -16.83 -0.76 -20.14
CA ALA A 168 -15.75 0.24 -20.22
C ALA A 168 -15.11 0.48 -18.85
N LYS A 169 -15.93 0.61 -17.80
CA LYS A 169 -15.52 0.71 -16.38
C LYS A 169 -14.73 -0.52 -15.94
N ALA A 170 -15.27 -1.72 -16.14
CA ALA A 170 -14.60 -2.97 -15.80
C ALA A 170 -13.27 -3.15 -16.56
N THR A 171 -13.22 -2.72 -17.82
CA THR A 171 -11.99 -2.73 -18.62
C THR A 171 -10.91 -1.86 -17.98
N CYS A 172 -11.20 -0.61 -17.64
CA CYS A 172 -10.20 0.27 -17.01
C CYS A 172 -9.73 -0.25 -15.64
N SER A 173 -10.66 -0.73 -14.80
CA SER A 173 -10.33 -1.33 -13.50
C SER A 173 -9.42 -2.55 -13.62
N ARG A 174 -9.63 -3.41 -14.63
CA ARG A 174 -8.77 -4.57 -14.90
C ARG A 174 -7.31 -4.19 -15.23
N PHE A 175 -7.07 -3.00 -15.79
CA PHE A 175 -5.72 -2.51 -16.07
C PHE A 175 -5.10 -1.71 -14.90
N GLY A 176 -5.80 -1.58 -13.76
CA GLY A 176 -5.34 -0.81 -12.60
C GLY A 176 -5.64 0.69 -12.68
N GLY A 177 -6.53 1.11 -13.59
CA GLY A 177 -7.01 2.49 -13.71
C GLY A 177 -8.53 2.58 -13.49
N GLN A 178 -9.13 3.67 -13.96
CA GLN A 178 -10.58 3.87 -13.95
C GLN A 178 -11.05 4.63 -15.20
N LEU A 179 -12.36 4.79 -15.43
CA LEU A 179 -12.83 5.62 -16.55
C LEU A 179 -12.42 7.08 -16.36
N ALA A 180 -11.99 7.70 -17.46
CA ALA A 180 -11.48 9.07 -17.48
C ALA A 180 -12.44 10.06 -16.81
N SER A 181 -11.95 10.74 -15.78
CA SER A 181 -12.74 11.61 -14.90
C SER A 181 -12.07 12.99 -14.81
N PRO A 182 -12.23 13.85 -15.84
CA PRO A 182 -11.54 15.14 -15.91
C PRO A 182 -11.96 16.05 -14.75
N ARG A 183 -10.98 16.49 -13.94
CA ARG A 183 -11.21 17.37 -12.78
C ARG A 183 -11.06 18.87 -13.10
N ASN A 184 -10.71 19.23 -14.34
CA ASN A 184 -10.47 20.60 -14.79
C ASN A 184 -10.44 20.70 -16.34
N GLY A 185 -10.37 21.93 -16.85
CA GLY A 185 -10.34 22.20 -18.29
C GLY A 185 -9.08 21.72 -19.04
N GLU A 186 -7.94 21.57 -18.36
CA GLU A 186 -6.69 21.05 -18.95
C GLU A 186 -6.84 19.55 -19.26
N GLU A 187 -7.32 18.78 -18.27
CA GLU A 187 -7.67 17.36 -18.42
C GLU A 187 -8.76 17.13 -19.48
N ASN A 188 -9.81 17.96 -19.46
CA ASN A 188 -10.89 17.87 -20.45
C ASN A 188 -10.41 18.10 -21.88
N ALA A 189 -9.54 19.10 -22.10
CA ALA A 189 -9.00 19.39 -23.42
C ALA A 189 -8.08 18.25 -23.92
N ALA A 190 -7.33 17.62 -23.01
CA ALA A 190 -6.50 16.46 -23.32
C ALA A 190 -7.35 15.25 -23.74
N LEU A 191 -8.46 14.99 -23.04
CA LEU A 191 -9.43 13.94 -23.41
C LEU A 191 -10.14 14.22 -24.73
N ALA A 192 -10.65 15.44 -24.94
CA ALA A 192 -11.30 15.84 -26.18
C ALA A 192 -10.37 15.69 -27.39
N LYS A 193 -9.08 16.03 -27.22
CA LYS A 193 -8.03 15.83 -28.23
C LYS A 193 -7.77 14.33 -28.51
N LEU A 194 -7.81 13.47 -27.50
CA LEU A 194 -7.65 12.02 -27.66
C LEU A 194 -8.86 11.39 -28.36
N ALA A 195 -10.08 11.78 -27.98
CA ALA A 195 -11.34 11.42 -28.62
C ALA A 195 -11.38 11.87 -30.10
N SER A 196 -11.06 13.14 -30.36
CA SER A 196 -10.89 13.70 -31.72
C SER A 196 -9.86 12.96 -32.57
N LYS A 197 -8.71 12.59 -32.01
CA LYS A 197 -7.67 11.81 -32.72
C LYS A 197 -8.20 10.45 -33.18
N LEU A 198 -9.13 9.86 -32.43
CA LEU A 198 -9.73 8.56 -32.72
C LEU A 198 -11.07 8.66 -33.46
N GLY A 199 -11.60 9.87 -33.65
CA GLY A 199 -12.88 10.12 -34.33
C GLY A 199 -14.11 9.58 -33.60
N LYS A 200 -14.03 9.37 -32.28
CA LYS A 200 -15.06 8.70 -31.48
C LYS A 200 -15.37 9.46 -30.20
N HIS A 201 -16.66 9.57 -29.87
CA HIS A 201 -17.12 10.07 -28.56
C HIS A 201 -16.76 9.05 -27.46
N ALA A 202 -16.43 9.53 -26.26
CA ALA A 202 -15.93 8.70 -25.16
C ALA A 202 -16.85 8.73 -23.95
N PHE A 203 -16.91 7.66 -23.16
CA PHE A 203 -17.49 7.74 -21.81
C PHE A 203 -16.54 8.49 -20.87
N LEU A 204 -17.11 9.32 -20.01
CA LEU A 204 -16.45 9.80 -18.79
C LEU A 204 -16.83 8.89 -17.62
N GLY A 205 -16.02 8.88 -16.56
CA GLY A 205 -16.27 8.02 -15.39
C GLY A 205 -17.35 8.51 -14.43
N MET A 206 -17.96 9.67 -14.67
CA MET A 206 -18.98 10.22 -13.77
C MET A 206 -20.38 9.72 -14.12
N THR A 207 -21.19 9.47 -13.10
CA THR A 207 -22.58 9.00 -13.20
C THR A 207 -23.42 9.57 -12.06
N ASP A 208 -24.73 9.67 -12.25
CA ASP A 208 -25.70 10.04 -11.23
C ASP A 208 -26.69 8.91 -10.88
N ARG A 209 -26.46 7.66 -11.34
CA ARG A 209 -27.12 6.40 -10.94
C ARG A 209 -27.53 6.23 -9.46
N GLU A 210 -26.88 6.94 -8.53
CA GLU A 210 -27.23 6.94 -7.09
C GLU A 210 -28.34 7.94 -6.71
N ARG A 211 -28.44 9.05 -7.46
CA ARG A 211 -29.35 10.17 -7.26
C ARG A 211 -29.39 11.01 -8.53
N GLU A 212 -30.52 10.94 -9.23
CA GLU A 212 -30.91 11.76 -10.37
C GLU A 212 -30.46 13.23 -10.27
N GLY A 213 -29.84 13.74 -11.34
CA GLY A 213 -29.31 15.09 -11.46
C GLY A 213 -28.05 15.39 -10.61
N SER A 214 -27.49 14.40 -9.90
CA SER A 214 -26.39 14.57 -8.95
C SER A 214 -25.16 13.73 -9.32
N PHE A 215 -24.57 14.00 -10.48
CA PHE A 215 -23.38 13.32 -10.98
C PHE A 215 -22.20 13.35 -9.99
N LYS A 216 -21.58 12.18 -9.82
CA LYS A 216 -20.41 11.93 -8.96
C LYS A 216 -19.32 11.19 -9.71
N HIS A 217 -18.09 11.30 -9.23
CA HIS A 217 -16.97 10.48 -9.66
C HIS A 217 -17.06 9.05 -9.10
N LEU A 218 -16.34 8.11 -9.71
CA LEU A 218 -16.31 6.69 -9.33
C LEU A 218 -15.90 6.39 -7.88
N ASN A 219 -15.24 7.34 -7.21
CA ASN A 219 -14.86 7.26 -5.80
C ASN A 219 -15.90 7.88 -4.83
N GLY A 220 -17.04 8.35 -5.35
CA GLY A 220 -18.10 9.01 -4.58
C GLY A 220 -17.95 10.52 -4.42
N ASP A 221 -16.84 11.13 -4.89
CA ASP A 221 -16.67 12.59 -4.86
C ASP A 221 -17.73 13.29 -5.72
N GLN A 222 -18.24 14.43 -5.23
CA GLN A 222 -19.04 15.32 -6.05
C GLN A 222 -18.18 16.01 -7.13
N MET A 223 -18.76 16.22 -8.32
CA MET A 223 -18.06 16.94 -9.40
C MET A 223 -17.79 18.39 -9.02
N GLN A 224 -16.54 18.83 -9.20
CA GLN A 224 -16.11 20.23 -9.04
C GLN A 224 -15.97 20.96 -10.38
N TYR A 225 -16.02 20.23 -11.49
CA TYR A 225 -15.85 20.72 -12.84
C TYR A 225 -16.83 19.99 -13.76
N SER A 226 -17.46 20.72 -14.68
CA SER A 226 -18.28 20.17 -15.75
C SER A 226 -18.12 20.99 -17.03
N ARG A 227 -18.50 20.40 -18.17
CA ARG A 227 -18.52 21.07 -19.47
C ARG A 227 -19.70 20.61 -20.32
N TRP A 228 -20.88 20.61 -19.71
CA TRP A 228 -22.15 20.31 -20.37
C TRP A 228 -22.35 21.12 -21.65
N ALA A 229 -22.89 20.47 -22.68
CA ALA A 229 -23.38 21.14 -23.86
C ALA A 229 -24.61 21.99 -23.52
N LYS A 230 -25.00 22.88 -24.45
CA LYS A 230 -26.14 23.79 -24.23
C LYS A 230 -27.47 23.02 -24.25
N GLY A 231 -27.95 22.67 -23.06
CA GLY A 231 -29.18 21.92 -22.84
C GLY A 231 -29.03 20.89 -21.71
N GLU A 232 -27.78 20.47 -21.46
CA GLU A 232 -27.48 19.27 -20.68
C GLU A 232 -27.11 19.60 -19.21
N PRO A 233 -27.31 18.67 -18.27
CA PRO A 233 -27.97 17.38 -18.46
C PRO A 233 -29.50 17.52 -18.60
N ASN A 234 -30.14 16.63 -19.39
CA ASN A 234 -31.56 16.73 -19.75
C ASN A 234 -32.43 15.49 -19.44
N GLY A 235 -31.85 14.30 -19.22
CA GLY A 235 -32.58 13.03 -19.24
C GLY A 235 -32.66 12.28 -17.91
N GLU A 236 -33.88 12.09 -17.38
CA GLU A 236 -34.17 11.36 -16.11
C GLU A 236 -33.85 9.84 -16.11
N GLN A 237 -33.17 9.33 -17.13
CA GLN A 237 -32.74 7.92 -17.30
C GLN A 237 -31.38 7.83 -18.03
N GLU A 238 -30.66 8.95 -18.13
CA GLU A 238 -29.45 9.09 -18.94
C GLU A 238 -28.19 9.14 -18.04
N ASP A 239 -28.09 8.16 -17.12
CA ASP A 239 -27.24 8.22 -15.93
C ASP A 239 -25.71 8.27 -16.14
N CYS A 240 -25.24 8.31 -17.39
CA CYS A 240 -23.84 8.25 -17.79
C CYS A 240 -23.45 9.44 -18.68
N ILE A 241 -22.17 9.81 -18.72
CA ILE A 241 -21.73 11.00 -19.47
C ILE A 241 -20.89 10.61 -20.68
N GLU A 242 -21.27 11.10 -21.86
CA GLU A 242 -20.41 11.11 -23.04
C GLU A 242 -19.66 12.44 -23.22
N LEU A 243 -18.45 12.33 -23.76
CA LEU A 243 -17.59 13.43 -24.18
C LEU A 243 -17.59 13.53 -25.71
N TYR A 244 -18.06 14.66 -26.22
CA TYR A 244 -18.02 15.01 -27.63
C TYR A 244 -16.60 15.39 -28.09
N LEU A 245 -16.38 15.38 -29.41
CA LEU A 245 -15.07 15.67 -30.02
C LEU A 245 -14.57 17.09 -29.71
N ASP A 246 -15.48 18.06 -29.55
CA ASP A 246 -15.19 19.45 -29.16
C ASP A 246 -14.95 19.64 -27.65
N GLY A 247 -15.15 18.56 -26.87
CA GLY A 247 -14.97 18.51 -25.43
C GLY A 247 -16.17 18.99 -24.62
N GLN A 248 -17.35 19.23 -25.23
CA GLN A 248 -18.61 19.36 -24.51
C GLN A 248 -19.14 17.99 -24.06
N TRP A 249 -20.02 17.98 -23.06
CA TRP A 249 -20.56 16.77 -22.44
C TRP A 249 -22.07 16.65 -22.67
N ASN A 250 -22.54 15.42 -22.78
CA ASN A 250 -23.96 15.08 -22.83
C ASN A 250 -24.21 13.90 -21.89
N ASP A 251 -25.30 13.94 -21.14
CA ASP A 251 -25.83 12.79 -20.41
C ASP A 251 -26.45 11.80 -21.41
N VAL A 252 -26.32 10.51 -21.14
CA VAL A 252 -26.70 9.42 -22.04
C VAL A 252 -27.07 8.14 -21.30
N ASP A 253 -27.99 7.36 -21.88
CA ASP A 253 -28.18 5.95 -21.49
C ASP A 253 -26.84 5.19 -21.48
N CYS A 254 -26.47 4.69 -20.31
CA CYS A 254 -25.25 3.92 -20.06
C CYS A 254 -25.04 2.68 -20.96
N ASN A 255 -26.10 2.17 -21.58
CA ASN A 255 -26.06 0.98 -22.45
C ASN A 255 -25.51 1.29 -23.85
N ILE A 256 -25.44 2.56 -24.26
CA ILE A 256 -24.90 2.91 -25.58
C ILE A 256 -23.40 2.60 -25.68
N ILE A 257 -22.92 2.45 -26.91
CA ILE A 257 -21.50 2.14 -27.17
C ILE A 257 -20.71 3.44 -27.36
N ARG A 258 -19.61 3.60 -26.61
CA ARG A 258 -18.67 4.72 -26.71
C ARG A 258 -17.22 4.28 -26.50
N LEU A 259 -16.28 5.14 -26.90
CA LEU A 259 -14.84 4.95 -26.74
C LEU A 259 -14.47 4.76 -25.28
N ILE A 260 -13.73 3.69 -25.00
CA ILE A 260 -13.13 3.43 -23.70
C ILE A 260 -11.88 4.30 -23.57
N VAL A 261 -11.89 5.24 -22.61
CA VAL A 261 -10.71 6.02 -22.22
C VAL A 261 -10.49 5.85 -20.72
N CYS A 262 -9.34 5.30 -20.36
CA CYS A 262 -8.96 5.06 -18.97
C CYS A 262 -8.04 6.17 -18.46
N GLU A 263 -8.14 6.50 -17.18
CA GLU A 263 -7.15 7.28 -16.44
C GLU A 263 -6.35 6.39 -15.47
N PHE A 264 -5.06 6.72 -15.35
CA PHE A 264 -4.05 6.12 -14.46
C PHE A 264 -3.26 7.23 -13.77
#